data_AF-A0A1Y3PFH8-F1
#
_entry.id   AF-A0A1Y3PFH8-F1
#
_cell.length_a   1.000
_cell.length_b   1.000
_cell.length_c   1.000
_cell.angle_alpha   90.00
_cell.angle_beta   90.00
_cell.angle_gamma   90.00
#
_symmetry.space_group_name_H-M   'P 1'
#
loop_
_entity.id
_entity.type
_entity.pdbx_description
1 polymer ?
#
loop_
_entity_poly.entity_id
_entity_poly.type
_entity_poly.pdbx_seq_one_letter_code
_entity_poly.pdbx_strand_id
1 'polypeptide(L)'
;MQRCRSRQGRAAVCVHRFVIEKSCGYCYHETNMEGQDVKKSLPALFITLIAMLVILSGCSPSQADTQDMVTSSPQELPSYVKRFSSEIQQTYLLAAEHAETLSYMPCYCGCYESHGHVSNLDCFIQEVKPTREVVWDPMGAT
;
A
#
# COMPACT_ATOMS: atom_id res chain seq x y z
N MET A 1 72.04 -8.05 1.43
CA MET A 1 70.92 -7.43 0.67
C MET A 1 69.90 -8.52 0.36
N GLN A 2 68.74 -8.53 1.03
CA GLN A 2 67.65 -9.45 0.69
C GLN A 2 66.50 -8.67 0.07
N ARG A 3 66.16 -9.02 -1.18
CA ARG A 3 65.02 -8.47 -1.92
C ARG A 3 63.76 -9.24 -1.53
N CYS A 4 62.79 -8.58 -0.91
CA CYS A 4 61.40 -9.06 -0.89
C CYS A 4 60.67 -8.46 -2.10
N ARG A 5 60.29 -9.31 -3.07
CA ARG A 5 59.34 -8.94 -4.12
C ARG A 5 57.93 -9.04 -3.56
N SER A 6 57.17 -7.94 -3.59
CA SER A 6 55.71 -8.03 -3.53
C SER A 6 55.21 -8.61 -4.85
N ARG A 7 54.13 -9.41 -4.81
CA ARG A 7 53.55 -10.04 -6.01
C ARG A 7 52.87 -9.03 -6.95
N GLN A 8 52.84 -7.75 -6.59
CA GLN A 8 52.21 -6.67 -7.36
C GLN A 8 53.07 -5.39 -7.30
N GLY A 9 54.29 -5.45 -7.82
CA GLY A 9 54.99 -4.33 -8.50
C GLY A 9 54.90 -2.89 -7.97
N ARG A 10 54.72 -2.63 -6.67
CA ARG A 10 54.72 -1.28 -6.10
C ARG A 10 55.60 -1.20 -4.86
N ALA A 11 56.38 -0.12 -4.79
CA ALA A 11 57.33 0.17 -3.72
C ALA A 11 56.60 0.51 -2.42
N ALA A 12 57.04 -0.08 -1.32
CA ALA A 12 56.61 0.28 0.03
C ALA A 12 57.83 0.80 0.81
N VAL A 13 57.64 1.88 1.55
CA VAL A 13 58.67 2.51 2.40
C VAL A 13 58.41 2.10 3.85
N CYS A 14 59.35 1.41 4.48
CA CYS A 14 59.29 1.13 5.92
C CYS A 14 59.87 2.31 6.70
N VAL A 15 59.04 2.97 7.52
CA VAL A 15 59.49 4.05 8.42
C VAL A 15 59.32 3.61 9.87
N HIS A 16 60.15 2.67 10.32
CA HIS A 16 60.84 2.76 11.61
C HIS A 16 61.80 1.60 11.80
N ARG A 17 63.01 1.93 12.24
CA ARG A 17 64.00 0.98 12.74
C ARG A 17 63.75 0.76 14.22
N PHE A 18 63.05 -0.32 14.58
CA PHE A 18 63.11 -0.87 15.93
C PHE A 18 62.88 -2.38 15.89
N VAL A 19 63.87 -3.12 16.39
CA VAL A 19 63.88 -4.58 16.50
C VAL A 19 63.23 -4.93 17.84
N ILE A 20 62.01 -5.47 17.81
CA ILE A 20 61.48 -6.36 18.85
C ILE A 20 60.69 -7.45 18.12
N GLU A 21 60.92 -8.70 18.55
CA GLU A 21 60.47 -9.95 17.95
C GLU A 21 58.98 -10.03 17.57
N LYS A 22 58.74 -10.68 16.43
CA LYS A 22 57.56 -11.48 16.10
C LYS A 22 56.20 -10.84 16.41
N SER A 23 55.77 -9.91 15.57
CA SER A 23 54.36 -9.82 15.16
C SER A 23 54.26 -9.04 13.86
N CYS A 24 53.53 -9.59 12.89
CA CYS A 24 53.24 -8.94 11.63
C CYS A 24 52.45 -7.65 11.94
N GLY A 25 53.09 -6.49 11.78
CA GLY A 25 52.43 -5.20 11.94
C GLY A 25 51.39 -4.99 10.84
N TYR A 26 50.27 -4.35 11.20
CA TYR A 26 49.20 -3.99 10.27
C TYR A 26 49.73 -3.04 9.19
N CYS A 27 49.62 -3.44 7.93
CA CYS A 27 49.79 -2.54 6.79
C CYS A 27 48.51 -1.71 6.67
N TYR A 28 48.56 -0.43 7.04
CA TYR A 28 47.47 0.51 6.78
C TYR A 28 47.51 0.97 5.32
N HIS A 29 46.33 1.12 4.70
CA HIS A 29 46.18 1.73 3.38
C HIS A 29 45.77 3.19 3.61
N GLU A 30 46.59 4.15 3.18
CA GLU A 30 46.19 5.56 3.18
C GLU A 30 45.21 5.79 2.04
N THR A 31 43.92 5.92 2.34
CA THR A 31 43.00 6.61 1.44
C THR A 31 43.12 8.09 1.75
N ASN A 32 43.83 8.79 0.86
CA ASN A 32 43.92 10.23 0.80
C ASN A 32 42.49 10.82 0.85
N MET A 33 42.12 11.45 1.97
CA MET A 33 40.90 12.25 2.07
C MET A 33 41.25 13.69 1.74
N GLU A 34 41.31 13.99 0.44
CA GLU A 34 41.28 15.38 -0.05
C GLU A 34 39.85 15.90 0.11
N GLY A 35 39.74 17.04 0.78
CA GLY A 35 38.48 17.56 1.26
C GLY A 35 37.54 18.15 0.20
N GLN A 36 36.33 18.39 0.69
CA GLN A 36 35.30 19.30 0.19
C GLN A 36 34.52 18.91 -1.05
N ASP A 37 33.32 18.33 -0.83
CA ASP A 37 32.14 18.59 -1.66
C ASP A 37 30.81 18.35 -0.89
N VAL A 38 30.69 18.92 0.31
CA VAL A 38 29.41 18.99 1.07
C VAL A 38 28.34 19.81 0.30
N LYS A 39 28.72 20.55 -0.76
CA LYS A 39 27.80 21.30 -1.64
C LYS A 39 27.04 20.41 -2.64
N LYS A 40 27.51 19.19 -2.93
CA LYS A 40 26.86 18.26 -3.88
C LYS A 40 25.85 17.32 -3.21
N SER A 41 25.91 17.18 -1.89
CA SER A 41 25.01 16.30 -1.10
C SER A 41 23.72 16.98 -0.64
N LEU A 42 23.65 18.32 -0.66
CA LEU A 42 22.46 19.08 -0.29
C LEU A 42 21.28 18.92 -1.28
N PRO A 43 21.44 19.02 -2.62
CA PRO A 43 20.33 18.78 -3.53
C PRO A 43 19.93 17.30 -3.64
N ALA A 44 20.87 16.37 -3.38
CA ALA A 44 20.59 14.94 -3.43
C ALA A 44 19.59 14.50 -2.35
N LEU A 45 19.72 15.05 -1.13
CA LEU A 45 18.79 14.79 -0.03
C LEU A 45 17.37 15.29 -0.36
N PHE A 46 17.25 16.50 -0.91
CA PHE A 46 15.96 17.07 -1.32
C PHE A 46 15.34 16.28 -2.48
N ILE A 47 16.14 15.86 -3.47
CA ILE A 47 15.64 15.05 -4.60
C ILE A 47 15.15 13.68 -4.11
N THR A 48 15.87 13.02 -3.19
CA THR A 48 15.41 11.74 -2.62
C THR A 48 14.13 11.89 -1.80
N LEU A 49 13.97 13.03 -1.11
CA LEU A 49 12.81 13.31 -0.25
C LEU A 49 11.58 13.70 -1.09
N ILE A 50 11.77 14.46 -2.17
CA ILE A 50 10.72 14.77 -3.16
C ILE A 50 10.32 13.50 -3.93
N ALA A 51 11.28 12.65 -4.32
CA ALA A 51 10.98 11.38 -4.99
C ALA A 51 10.14 10.46 -4.09
N MET A 52 10.43 10.41 -2.78
CA MET A 52 9.60 9.67 -1.81
C MET A 52 8.17 10.23 -1.75
N LEU A 53 8.01 11.56 -1.74
CA LEU A 53 6.69 12.21 -1.71
C LEU A 53 5.87 11.95 -2.99
N VAL A 54 6.52 11.89 -4.16
CA VAL A 54 5.85 11.55 -5.43
C VAL A 54 5.34 10.11 -5.41
N ILE A 55 6.10 9.18 -4.83
CA ILE A 55 5.70 7.76 -4.72
C ILE A 55 4.45 7.60 -3.83
N LEU A 56 4.28 8.44 -2.80
CA LEU A 56 3.08 8.41 -1.94
C LEU A 56 1.82 9.04 -2.58
N SER A 57 1.95 9.81 -3.67
CA SER A 57 0.81 10.43 -4.35
C SER A 57 0.10 9.52 -5.37
N GLY A 58 0.61 8.29 -5.56
CA GLY A 58 0.16 7.36 -6.60
C GLY A 58 -0.99 6.41 -6.22
N CYS A 59 -1.80 6.72 -5.21
CA CYS A 59 -2.97 5.90 -4.89
C CYS A 59 -4.19 6.47 -5.64
N SER A 60 -4.44 5.99 -6.86
CA SER A 60 -5.71 6.23 -7.55
C SER A 60 -6.79 5.30 -6.96
N PRO A 61 -7.82 5.81 -6.26
CA PRO A 61 -9.01 5.02 -6.02
C PRO A 61 -9.68 4.81 -7.37
N SER A 62 -9.90 3.55 -7.76
CA SER A 62 -10.78 3.22 -8.89
C SER A 62 -12.15 3.80 -8.57
N GLN A 63 -12.57 4.82 -9.32
CA GLN A 63 -13.94 5.32 -9.29
C GLN A 63 -14.83 4.17 -9.78
N ALA A 64 -15.43 3.43 -8.85
CA ALA A 64 -16.56 2.58 -9.17
C ALA A 64 -17.66 3.52 -9.66
N ASP A 65 -18.06 3.38 -10.92
CA ASP A 65 -19.13 4.16 -11.52
C ASP A 65 -20.36 4.07 -10.61
N THR A 66 -20.74 5.17 -9.96
CA THR A 66 -21.93 5.27 -9.10
C THR A 66 -23.22 4.88 -9.85
N GLN A 67 -23.18 4.92 -11.17
CA GLN A 67 -24.27 4.50 -12.04
C GLN A 67 -24.61 3.01 -11.91
N ASP A 68 -23.64 2.17 -11.53
CA ASP A 68 -23.88 0.73 -11.33
C ASP A 68 -24.48 0.40 -9.96
N MET A 69 -24.57 1.36 -9.04
CA MET A 69 -25.16 1.15 -7.72
C MET A 69 -26.64 1.53 -7.64
N VAL A 70 -27.24 2.04 -8.73
CA VAL A 70 -28.64 2.49 -8.73
C VAL A 70 -29.44 1.74 -9.79
N THR A 71 -30.57 1.15 -9.40
CA THR A 71 -31.51 0.52 -10.35
C THR A 71 -32.89 1.13 -10.26
N SER A 72 -33.68 0.98 -11.31
CA SER A 72 -35.00 1.64 -11.41
C SER A 72 -36.07 0.94 -10.56
N SER A 73 -35.79 -0.27 -10.08
CA SER A 73 -36.73 -1.05 -9.27
C SER A 73 -36.02 -2.10 -8.40
N PRO A 74 -36.65 -2.54 -7.29
CA PRO A 74 -36.14 -3.61 -6.42
C PRO A 74 -35.88 -4.95 -7.13
N GLN A 75 -36.59 -5.23 -8.22
CA GLN A 75 -36.47 -6.47 -9.00
C GLN A 75 -35.29 -6.43 -9.98
N GLU A 76 -34.74 -5.25 -10.22
CA GLU A 76 -33.59 -5.08 -11.09
C GLU A 76 -32.31 -5.03 -10.27
N LEU A 77 -31.46 -6.03 -10.46
CA LEU A 77 -30.15 -6.09 -9.81
C LEU A 77 -29.10 -5.24 -10.55
N PRO A 78 -28.18 -4.61 -9.81
CA PRO A 78 -27.04 -3.91 -10.39
C PRO A 78 -26.06 -4.89 -11.07
N SER A 79 -25.23 -4.41 -12.00
CA SER A 79 -24.39 -5.31 -12.82
C SER A 79 -23.31 -6.00 -11.99
N TYR A 80 -22.78 -5.36 -10.95
CA TYR A 80 -21.84 -5.99 -10.03
C TYR A 80 -22.42 -7.22 -9.32
N VAL A 81 -23.72 -7.25 -8.99
CA VAL A 81 -24.36 -8.42 -8.34
C VAL A 81 -24.58 -9.56 -9.33
N LYS A 82 -24.92 -9.24 -10.58
CA LYS A 82 -25.23 -10.23 -11.64
C LYS A 82 -24.07 -11.17 -11.97
N ARG A 83 -22.83 -10.81 -11.62
CA ARG A 83 -21.63 -11.65 -11.84
C ARG A 83 -21.45 -12.74 -10.78
N PHE A 84 -22.15 -12.66 -9.66
CA PHE A 84 -22.07 -13.61 -8.55
C PHE A 84 -23.02 -14.80 -8.75
N SER A 85 -22.95 -15.80 -7.85
CA SER A 85 -23.81 -16.98 -7.90
C SER A 85 -25.30 -16.62 -7.83
N SER A 86 -26.15 -17.51 -8.34
CA SER A 86 -27.61 -17.31 -8.28
C SER A 86 -28.12 -17.14 -6.85
N GLU A 87 -27.45 -17.75 -5.87
CA GLU A 87 -27.78 -17.62 -4.44
C GLU A 87 -27.52 -16.20 -3.92
N ILE A 88 -26.40 -15.57 -4.29
CA ILE A 88 -26.11 -14.17 -3.93
C ILE A 88 -27.12 -13.25 -4.61
N GLN A 89 -27.41 -13.46 -5.89
CA GLN A 89 -28.41 -12.68 -6.62
C GLN A 89 -29.80 -12.78 -5.96
N GLN A 90 -30.21 -13.99 -5.57
CA GLN A 90 -31.46 -14.22 -4.85
C GLN A 90 -31.48 -13.53 -3.47
N THR A 91 -30.35 -13.54 -2.76
CA THR A 91 -30.24 -12.86 -1.46
C THR A 91 -30.48 -11.36 -1.59
N TYR A 92 -29.91 -10.72 -2.62
CA TYR A 92 -30.15 -9.30 -2.90
C TYR A 92 -31.62 -9.02 -3.24
N LEU A 93 -32.26 -9.87 -4.04
CA LEU A 93 -33.68 -9.73 -4.36
C LEU A 93 -34.57 -9.89 -3.13
N LEU A 94 -34.29 -10.90 -2.28
CA LEU A 94 -35.00 -11.12 -1.02
C LEU A 94 -34.80 -9.97 -0.04
N ALA A 95 -33.60 -9.38 0.01
CA ALA A 95 -33.35 -8.21 0.84
C ALA A 95 -34.19 -7.01 0.42
N ALA A 96 -34.35 -6.81 -0.89
CA ALA A 96 -35.20 -5.75 -1.44
C ALA A 96 -36.70 -6.03 -1.25
N GLU A 97 -37.12 -7.29 -1.37
CA GLU A 97 -38.50 -7.72 -1.12
C GLU A 97 -38.91 -7.58 0.35
N HIS A 98 -38.01 -7.91 1.28
CA HIS A 98 -38.24 -7.87 2.72
C HIS A 98 -37.57 -6.68 3.41
N ALA A 99 -37.38 -5.58 2.68
CA ALA A 99 -36.65 -4.41 3.17
C ALA A 99 -37.19 -3.88 4.50
N GLU A 100 -38.52 -3.81 4.65
CA GLU A 100 -39.16 -3.40 5.90
C GLU A 100 -38.76 -4.31 7.07
N THR A 101 -38.82 -5.64 6.88
CA THR A 101 -38.48 -6.57 7.96
C THR A 101 -37.00 -6.48 8.33
N LEU A 102 -36.11 -6.40 7.33
CA LEU A 102 -34.67 -6.29 7.56
C LEU A 102 -34.28 -4.96 8.20
N SER A 103 -35.04 -3.89 8.00
CA SER A 103 -34.80 -2.59 8.65
C SER A 103 -34.93 -2.65 10.17
N TYR A 104 -35.73 -3.59 10.71
CA TYR A 104 -35.88 -3.82 12.15
C TYR A 104 -34.87 -4.84 12.70
N MET A 105 -34.14 -5.54 11.84
CA MET A 105 -33.13 -6.52 12.26
C MET A 105 -31.80 -5.83 12.51
N PRO A 106 -31.20 -5.93 13.70
CA PRO A 106 -29.96 -5.23 14.02
C PRO A 106 -28.80 -5.78 13.21
N CYS A 107 -27.92 -4.88 12.74
CA CYS A 107 -26.66 -5.26 12.11
C CYS A 107 -25.72 -5.91 13.13
N TYR A 108 -25.22 -7.10 12.80
CA TYR A 108 -24.26 -7.85 13.63
C TYR A 108 -22.90 -8.06 12.94
N CYS A 109 -22.69 -7.47 11.77
CA CYS A 109 -21.47 -7.61 10.96
C CYS A 109 -20.27 -6.83 11.54
N GLY A 110 -20.52 -5.90 12.47
CA GLY A 110 -19.47 -5.05 13.07
C GLY A 110 -19.00 -3.91 12.16
N CYS A 111 -19.73 -3.58 11.09
CA CYS A 111 -19.41 -2.53 10.13
C CYS A 111 -19.99 -1.14 10.47
N TYR A 112 -20.59 -0.97 11.65
CA TYR A 112 -21.24 0.29 12.05
C TYR A 112 -20.30 1.51 11.94
N GLU A 113 -19.11 1.44 12.55
CA GLU A 113 -18.14 2.56 12.55
C GLU A 113 -17.55 2.84 11.17
N SER A 114 -17.45 1.81 10.31
CA SER A 114 -16.79 1.93 9.00
C SER A 114 -17.74 2.33 7.87
N HIS A 115 -19.01 1.93 7.94
CA HIS A 115 -19.99 2.11 6.85
C HIS A 115 -21.35 2.65 7.32
N GLY A 116 -21.55 2.85 8.63
CA GLY A 116 -22.79 3.40 9.18
C GLY A 116 -23.99 2.44 9.16
N HIS A 117 -23.77 1.15 8.89
CA HIS A 117 -24.84 0.15 8.85
C HIS A 117 -25.41 -0.10 10.25
N VAL A 118 -26.70 0.16 10.42
CA VAL A 118 -27.48 0.00 11.66
C VAL A 118 -28.36 -1.24 11.66
N SER A 119 -28.73 -1.72 10.47
CA SER A 119 -29.64 -2.86 10.27
C SER A 119 -29.08 -3.85 9.25
N ASN A 120 -29.65 -5.06 9.19
CA ASN A 120 -29.28 -6.04 8.17
C ASN A 120 -29.64 -5.58 6.75
N LEU A 121 -30.57 -4.65 6.60
CA LEU A 121 -30.92 -4.07 5.30
C LEU A 121 -29.72 -3.33 4.69
N ASP A 122 -28.95 -2.64 5.52
CA ASP A 122 -27.90 -1.73 5.07
C ASP A 122 -26.74 -2.48 4.39
N CYS A 123 -26.59 -3.78 4.68
CA CYS A 123 -25.66 -4.68 3.97
C CYS A 123 -25.93 -4.77 2.46
N PHE A 124 -27.17 -4.49 2.03
CA PHE A 124 -27.63 -4.68 0.65
C PHE A 124 -28.16 -3.39 0.02
N ILE A 125 -28.81 -2.52 0.79
CA ILE A 125 -29.50 -1.33 0.30
C ILE A 125 -29.11 -0.13 1.17
N GLN A 126 -28.58 0.92 0.55
CA GLN A 126 -28.32 2.20 1.20
C GLN A 126 -29.57 3.07 1.28
N GLU A 127 -30.36 3.09 0.20
CA GLU A 127 -31.54 3.95 0.12
C GLU A 127 -32.58 3.38 -0.86
N VAL A 128 -33.86 3.54 -0.54
CA VAL A 128 -34.96 3.39 -1.50
C VAL A 128 -35.58 4.76 -1.74
N LYS A 129 -35.45 5.29 -2.96
CA LYS A 129 -35.96 6.62 -3.30
C LYS A 129 -37.48 6.63 -3.43
N PRO A 130 -38.13 7.81 -3.31
CA PRO A 130 -39.57 7.96 -3.57
C PRO A 130 -40.00 7.53 -4.98
N THR A 131 -39.09 7.59 -5.95
CA THR A 131 -39.29 7.15 -7.34
C THR A 131 -39.25 5.63 -7.51
N ARG A 132 -39.05 4.87 -6.42
CA ARG A 132 -38.79 3.42 -6.35
C ARG A 132 -37.44 2.97 -6.89
N GLU A 133 -36.55 3.90 -7.23
CA GLU A 133 -35.15 3.57 -7.46
C GLU A 133 -34.51 3.05 -6.17
N VAL A 134 -33.62 2.07 -6.31
CA VAL A 134 -32.87 1.47 -5.20
C VAL A 134 -31.41 1.81 -5.37
N VAL A 135 -30.81 2.37 -4.32
CA VAL A 135 -29.36 2.57 -4.17
C VAL A 135 -28.81 1.38 -3.39
N TRP A 136 -28.02 0.55 -4.06
CA TRP A 136 -27.52 -0.72 -3.53
C TRP A 136 -26.18 -0.57 -2.84
N ASP A 137 -25.97 -1.39 -1.80
CA ASP A 137 -24.69 -1.53 -1.13
C ASP A 137 -23.94 -2.77 -1.65
N PRO A 138 -22.65 -2.65 -2.04
CA PRO A 138 -21.87 -3.78 -2.52
C PRO A 138 -21.33 -4.69 -1.41
N MET A 139 -21.43 -4.32 -0.13
CA MET A 139 -20.86 -5.07 0.99
C MET A 139 -21.41 -6.49 1.08
N GLY A 140 -22.71 -6.68 0.87
CA GLY A 140 -23.35 -8.00 0.87
C GLY A 140 -22.83 -8.98 -0.21
N ALA A 141 -22.04 -8.50 -1.17
CA ALA A 141 -21.43 -9.29 -2.24
C ALA A 141 -19.88 -9.37 -2.15
N THR A 142 -19.28 -8.87 -1.06
CA THR A 142 -17.82 -8.86 -0.84
C THR A 142 -17.38 -10.05 0.02
#